data_AF-A0A9W9XLT2-F1
#
_entry.id   AF-A0A9W9XLT2-F1
#
_cell.length_a   1.000
_cell.length_b   1.000
_cell.length_c   1.000
_cell.angle_alpha   90.00
_cell.angle_beta   90.00
_cell.angle_gamma   90.00
#
_symmetry.space_group_name_H-M   'P 1'
#
loop_
_entity.id
_entity.type
_entity.pdbx_description
1 polymer ?
#
loop_
_entity_poly.entity_id
_entity_poly.type
_entity_poly.pdbx_seq_one_letter_code
_entity_poly.pdbx_strand_id
1 'polypeptide(L)'
;MDVFALAELGVKLVHPEGRCLRVDHEIVDAAKPKDIPGLLTQGMLDGTVTYSSVMDNFPTVARLVAFAPDTDISLALIGRCGQQIDPCETYLLCDAIIATGSTLQANDIDVWQVIKSKGDIVVGLCQRL
;
A
#
# COMPACT_ATOMS: atom_id res chain seq x y z
N MET A 1 26.37 18.52 -6.16
CA MET A 1 25.41 17.91 -7.12
C MET A 1 24.05 17.60 -6.47
N ASP A 2 23.85 17.92 -5.19
CA ASP A 2 22.60 17.66 -4.44
C ASP A 2 21.60 18.85 -4.44
N VAL A 3 22.04 20.04 -4.90
CA VAL A 3 21.23 21.27 -4.90
C VAL A 3 20.03 21.17 -5.85
N PHE A 4 20.21 20.56 -7.02
CA PHE A 4 19.12 20.39 -8.00
C PHE A 4 18.04 19.43 -7.50
N ALA A 5 18.44 18.27 -6.95
CA ALA A 5 17.49 17.28 -6.45
C ALA A 5 16.67 17.83 -5.27
N LEU A 6 17.31 18.57 -4.36
CA LEU A 6 16.60 19.19 -3.25
C LEU A 6 15.69 20.35 -3.70
N ALA A 7 16.16 21.21 -4.61
CA ALA A 7 15.43 22.40 -5.02
C ALA A 7 14.26 22.09 -5.96
N GLU A 8 14.44 21.17 -6.92
CA GLU A 8 13.45 20.90 -7.97
C GLU A 8 12.56 19.69 -7.66
N LEU A 9 13.07 18.73 -6.86
CA LEU A 9 12.35 17.49 -6.56
C LEU A 9 11.96 17.37 -5.08
N GLY A 10 12.46 18.25 -4.20
CA GLY A 10 12.26 18.13 -2.76
C GLY A 10 12.98 16.91 -2.14
N VAL A 11 13.91 16.30 -2.88
CA VAL A 11 14.58 15.06 -2.49
C VAL A 11 16.01 15.34 -2.05
N LYS A 12 16.37 14.91 -0.83
CA LYS A 12 17.74 15.02 -0.32
C LYS A 12 18.51 13.72 -0.59
N LEU A 13 19.62 13.81 -1.32
CA LEU A 13 20.48 12.64 -1.58
C LEU A 13 21.52 12.50 -0.47
N VAL A 14 21.40 11.44 0.33
CA VAL A 14 22.40 11.11 1.34
C VAL A 14 23.44 10.19 0.72
N HIS A 15 24.69 10.64 0.69
CA HIS A 15 25.85 9.85 0.25
C HIS A 15 26.57 9.25 1.47
N PRO A 16 26.19 8.05 1.97
CA PRO A 16 27.08 7.30 2.85
C PRO A 16 28.36 6.92 2.09
N GLU A 17 29.51 6.90 2.75
CA GLU A 17 30.79 6.57 2.11
C GLU A 17 30.68 5.27 1.30
N GLY A 18 30.88 5.36 -0.03
CA GLY A 18 30.73 4.25 -0.97
C GLY A 18 29.85 4.57 -2.19
N ARG A 19 29.50 3.53 -2.97
CA ARG A 19 28.69 3.62 -4.20
C ARG A 19 27.17 3.50 -3.96
N CYS A 20 26.73 3.56 -2.71
CA CYS A 20 25.32 3.40 -2.35
C CYS A 20 24.68 4.79 -2.18
N LEU A 21 23.81 5.18 -3.11
CA LEU A 21 22.97 6.37 -2.96
C LEU A 21 21.77 6.00 -2.09
N ARG A 22 21.59 6.71 -0.98
CA ARG A 22 20.39 6.58 -0.13
C ARG A 22 19.56 7.84 -0.27
N VAL A 23 18.26 7.66 -0.50
CA VAL A 23 17.31 8.75 -0.68
C VAL A 23 16.38 8.77 0.52
N ASP A 24 16.62 9.72 1.43
CA ASP A 24 15.71 9.99 2.53
C ASP A 24 14.75 11.09 2.06
N HIS A 25 13.47 10.74 1.94
CA HIS A 25 12.43 11.65 1.47
C HIS A 25 11.18 11.49 2.33
N GLU A 26 10.49 12.59 2.58
CA GLU A 26 9.18 12.62 3.24
C GLU A 26 8.14 12.82 2.14
N ILE A 27 7.26 11.82 1.93
CA ILE A 27 6.18 11.92 0.95
C ILE A 27 5.07 12.77 1.57
N VAL A 28 5.03 14.05 1.22
CA VAL A 28 4.11 15.04 1.81
C VAL A 28 2.71 15.00 1.17
N ASP A 29 2.58 14.50 -0.07
CA ASP A 29 1.30 14.45 -0.78
C ASP A 29 0.64 13.07 -0.63
N ALA A 30 0.09 12.83 0.57
CA ALA A 30 -0.63 11.61 0.89
C ALA A 30 -2.03 11.63 0.26
N ALA A 31 -2.10 11.47 -1.07
CA ALA A 31 -3.35 11.12 -1.73
C ALA A 31 -3.94 9.90 -1.01
N LYS A 32 -5.27 9.88 -0.80
CA LYS A 32 -5.90 8.73 -0.16
C LYS A 32 -5.59 7.50 -1.01
N PRO A 33 -5.21 6.35 -0.41
CA PRO A 33 -4.76 5.20 -1.19
C PRO A 33 -5.70 4.80 -2.33
N LYS A 34 -7.01 4.89 -2.12
CA LYS A 34 -8.05 4.60 -3.13
C LYS A 34 -8.04 5.51 -4.36
N ASP A 35 -7.50 6.72 -4.25
CA ASP A 35 -7.49 7.73 -5.33
C ASP A 35 -6.21 7.59 -6.19
N ILE A 36 -5.17 6.90 -5.68
CA ILE A 36 -3.88 6.70 -6.34
C ILE A 36 -4.02 6.10 -7.75
N PRO A 37 -4.83 5.03 -8.00
CA PRO A 37 -4.99 4.50 -9.35
C PRO A 37 -5.57 5.52 -10.33
N GLY A 38 -6.50 6.37 -9.87
CA GLY A 38 -7.09 7.44 -10.69
C GLY A 38 -6.06 8.50 -11.06
N LEU A 39 -5.26 8.95 -10.09
CA LEU A 39 -4.21 9.96 -10.29
C LEU A 39 -3.11 9.46 -11.24
N LEU A 40 -2.71 8.19 -11.13
CA LEU A 40 -1.81 7.55 -12.10
C LEU A 40 -2.45 7.52 -13.49
N THR A 41 -3.69 7.07 -13.62
CA THR A 41 -4.37 7.02 -14.93
C THR A 41 -4.48 8.39 -15.60
N GLN A 42 -4.69 9.45 -14.80
CA GLN A 42 -4.80 10.83 -15.28
C GLN A 42 -3.45 11.49 -15.60
N GLY A 43 -2.32 10.83 -15.32
CA GLY A 43 -0.99 11.41 -15.50
C GLY A 43 -0.66 12.51 -14.49
N MET A 44 -1.41 12.61 -13.39
CA MET A 44 -1.11 13.51 -12.28
C MET A 44 0.01 12.96 -11.38
N LEU A 45 0.22 11.64 -11.42
CA LEU A 45 1.34 10.95 -10.79
C LEU A 45 2.10 10.15 -11.85
N ASP A 46 3.41 10.24 -11.85
CA ASP A 46 4.27 9.38 -12.69
C ASP A 46 4.75 8.13 -11.94
N GLY A 47 4.69 8.14 -10.62
CA GLY A 47 5.00 7.00 -9.77
C GLY A 47 4.49 7.19 -8.34
N THR A 48 4.39 6.08 -7.60
CA THR A 48 3.89 6.05 -6.23
C THR A 48 4.47 4.87 -5.47
N VAL A 49 4.55 4.99 -4.14
CA VAL A 49 4.78 3.86 -3.24
C VAL A 49 3.46 3.53 -2.56
N THR A 50 2.93 2.32 -2.77
CA THR A 50 1.64 1.90 -2.19
C THR A 50 1.57 0.39 -2.00
N TYR A 51 0.60 -0.07 -1.22
CA TYR A 51 0.38 -1.50 -0.98
C TYR A 51 -0.27 -2.19 -2.18
N SER A 52 0.04 -3.47 -2.39
CA SER A 52 -0.60 -4.29 -3.43
C SER A 52 -2.12 -4.34 -3.30
N SER A 53 -2.67 -4.27 -2.09
CA SER A 53 -4.12 -4.19 -1.85
C SER A 53 -4.82 -3.03 -2.56
N VAL A 54 -4.08 -1.95 -2.86
CA VAL A 54 -4.60 -0.78 -3.60
C VAL A 54 -4.54 -1.02 -5.11
N MET A 55 -3.49 -1.68 -5.60
CA MET A 55 -3.17 -1.75 -7.03
C MET A 55 -3.58 -3.05 -7.70
N ASP A 56 -3.84 -4.13 -6.95
CA ASP A 56 -4.17 -5.46 -7.49
C ASP A 56 -5.45 -5.44 -8.36
N ASN A 57 -6.38 -4.53 -8.07
CA ASN A 57 -7.60 -4.34 -8.85
C ASN A 57 -7.38 -3.49 -10.13
N PHE A 58 -6.17 -2.95 -10.33
CA PHE A 58 -5.85 -1.99 -11.41
C PHE A 58 -4.54 -2.36 -12.14
N PRO A 59 -4.39 -3.59 -12.67
CA PRO A 59 -3.13 -4.07 -13.26
C PRO A 59 -2.68 -3.31 -14.50
N THR A 60 -3.60 -2.56 -15.14
CA THR A 60 -3.33 -1.77 -16.36
C THR A 60 -2.92 -0.33 -16.09
N VAL A 61 -2.89 0.11 -14.83
CA VAL A 61 -2.64 1.52 -14.48
C VAL A 61 -1.16 1.81 -14.28
N ALA A 62 -0.42 0.87 -13.70
CA ALA A 62 0.99 1.05 -13.41
C ALA A 62 1.75 -0.27 -13.44
N ARG A 63 3.04 -0.16 -13.77
CA ARG A 63 4.02 -1.24 -13.66
C ARG A 63 4.63 -1.25 -12.27
N LEU A 64 4.69 -2.42 -11.65
CA LEU A 64 5.47 -2.63 -10.43
C LEU A 64 6.97 -2.64 -10.78
N VAL A 65 7.75 -1.75 -10.18
CA VAL A 65 9.19 -1.59 -10.42
C VAL A 65 10.02 -2.33 -9.37
N ALA A 66 9.62 -2.20 -8.11
CA ALA A 66 10.24 -2.87 -6.97
C ALA A 66 9.17 -3.15 -5.91
N PHE A 67 9.39 -4.17 -5.08
CA PHE A 67 8.51 -4.47 -3.97
C PHE A 67 9.26 -5.01 -2.78
N ALA A 68 8.67 -4.82 -1.60
CA ALA A 68 9.10 -5.45 -0.36
C ALA A 68 7.87 -6.08 0.32
N PRO A 69 7.95 -7.35 0.76
CA PRO A 69 6.88 -7.96 1.54
C PRO A 69 6.78 -7.31 2.92
N ASP A 70 5.54 -7.11 3.36
CA ASP A 70 5.23 -6.64 4.71
C ASP A 70 4.85 -7.84 5.57
N THR A 71 5.69 -8.15 6.56
CA THR A 71 5.52 -9.29 7.46
C THR A 71 4.64 -9.01 8.67
N ASP A 72 4.24 -7.76 8.87
CA ASP A 72 3.54 -7.34 10.08
C ASP A 72 2.03 -7.31 9.88
N ILE A 73 1.59 -7.08 8.65
CA ILE A 73 0.17 -6.92 8.29
C ILE A 73 -0.40 -8.11 7.52
N SER A 74 -1.71 -8.30 7.65
CA SER A 74 -2.48 -9.28 6.88
C SER A 74 -3.79 -8.66 6.40
N LEU A 75 -4.38 -9.21 5.34
CA LEU A 75 -5.64 -8.73 4.78
C LEU A 75 -6.71 -9.76 5.11
N ALA A 76 -7.75 -9.34 5.80
CA ALA A 76 -8.78 -10.25 6.24
C ALA A 76 -10.19 -9.65 6.08
N LEU A 77 -11.14 -10.51 5.74
CA LEU A 77 -12.55 -10.25 5.96
C LEU A 77 -12.82 -10.32 7.46
N ILE A 78 -13.51 -9.31 7.95
CA ILE A 78 -13.81 -9.17 9.37
C ILE A 78 -15.33 -9.10 9.57
N GLY A 79 -15.78 -9.53 10.75
CA GLY A 79 -17.16 -9.41 11.18
C GLY A 79 -17.24 -8.91 12.61
N ARG A 80 -18.39 -8.36 13.00
CA ARG A 80 -18.64 -8.10 14.42
C ARG A 80 -18.80 -9.43 15.15
N CYS A 81 -18.28 -9.51 16.39
CA CYS A 81 -18.48 -10.68 17.23
C CYS A 81 -19.98 -11.05 17.31
N GLY A 82 -20.32 -12.29 16.93
CA GLY A 82 -21.68 -12.81 16.96
C GLY A 82 -22.59 -12.41 15.78
N GLN A 83 -22.10 -11.65 14.80
CA GLN A 83 -22.84 -11.38 13.57
C GLN A 83 -22.86 -12.62 12.67
N GLN A 84 -24.05 -12.97 12.18
CA GLN A 84 -24.23 -14.05 11.21
C GLN A 84 -23.91 -13.50 9.81
N ILE A 85 -22.87 -14.03 9.18
CA ILE A 85 -22.44 -13.68 7.81
C ILE A 85 -23.05 -14.69 6.84
N ASP A 86 -23.53 -14.22 5.69
CA ASP A 86 -24.07 -15.09 4.64
C ASP A 86 -22.90 -15.70 3.83
N PRO A 87 -22.66 -17.02 3.90
CA PRO A 87 -21.58 -17.66 3.16
C PRO A 87 -21.80 -17.66 1.63
N CYS A 88 -23.00 -17.31 1.14
CA CYS A 88 -23.30 -17.22 -0.28
C CYS A 88 -23.08 -15.81 -0.87
N GLU A 89 -22.79 -14.82 -0.03
CA GLU A 89 -22.52 -13.45 -0.47
C GLU A 89 -21.07 -13.34 -0.99
N THR A 90 -20.88 -12.62 -2.10
CA THR A 90 -19.55 -12.39 -2.67
C THR A 90 -18.94 -11.14 -2.05
N TYR A 91 -17.98 -11.32 -1.16
CA TYR A 91 -17.22 -10.22 -0.55
C TYR A 91 -16.03 -9.84 -1.43
N LEU A 92 -15.91 -8.55 -1.75
CA LEU A 92 -14.82 -8.02 -2.56
C LEU A 92 -13.61 -7.66 -1.68
N LEU A 93 -12.43 -7.49 -2.30
CA LEU A 93 -11.22 -7.05 -1.59
C LEU A 93 -11.43 -5.72 -0.83
N CYS A 94 -12.37 -4.90 -1.28
CA CYS A 94 -12.76 -3.63 -0.65
C CYS A 94 -13.48 -3.79 0.69
N ASP A 95 -14.00 -4.98 0.98
CA ASP A 95 -14.68 -5.31 2.24
C ASP A 95 -13.70 -5.85 3.29
N ALA A 96 -12.45 -6.08 2.89
CA ALA A 96 -11.39 -6.57 3.76
C ALA A 96 -10.65 -5.42 4.45
N ILE A 97 -10.32 -5.62 5.73
CA ILE A 97 -9.53 -4.65 6.51
C ILE A 97 -8.10 -5.17 6.67
N ILE A 98 -7.15 -4.24 6.67
CA ILE A 98 -5.77 -4.51 7.07
C ILE A 98 -5.75 -4.77 8.57
N ALA A 99 -5.52 -6.02 8.95
CA ALA A 99 -5.58 -6.48 10.32
C ALA A 99 -4.20 -6.52 10.97
N THR A 100 -4.02 -5.74 12.03
CA THR A 100 -3.03 -5.98 13.09
C THR A 100 -3.76 -6.45 14.34
N GLY A 101 -3.27 -7.50 15.00
CA GLY A 101 -4.02 -8.25 16.02
C GLY A 101 -4.55 -7.42 17.19
N SER A 102 -3.89 -6.32 17.56
CA SER A 102 -4.32 -5.42 18.63
C SER A 102 -5.52 -4.54 18.25
N THR A 103 -5.64 -4.16 16.98
CA THR A 103 -6.69 -3.24 16.50
C THR A 103 -8.06 -3.93 16.47
N LEU A 104 -8.09 -5.22 16.14
CA LEU A 104 -9.35 -5.99 16.05
C LEU A 104 -9.95 -6.26 17.44
N GLN A 105 -9.13 -6.70 18.39
CA GLN A 105 -9.54 -6.95 19.77
C GLN A 105 -10.08 -5.69 20.46
N ALA A 106 -9.51 -4.52 20.15
CA ALA A 106 -9.95 -3.25 20.71
C ALA A 106 -11.32 -2.78 20.20
N ASN A 107 -11.89 -3.39 19.15
CA ASN A 107 -13.12 -2.96 18.50
C ASN A 107 -14.22 -4.04 18.46
N ASP A 108 -14.07 -5.14 19.20
CA ASP A 108 -15.00 -6.29 19.20
C ASP A 108 -15.22 -6.88 17.78
N ILE A 109 -14.11 -7.01 17.04
CA ILE A 109 -14.07 -7.50 15.66
C ILE A 109 -13.35 -8.84 15.62
N ASP A 110 -13.97 -9.83 14.98
CA ASP A 110 -13.37 -11.14 14.70
C ASP A 110 -12.88 -11.23 13.26
N VAL A 111 -11.74 -11.92 13.08
CA VAL A 111 -11.27 -12.34 11.76
C VAL A 111 -12.11 -13.50 11.29
N TRP A 112 -12.79 -13.33 10.16
CA TRP A 112 -13.59 -14.39 9.56
C TRP A 112 -12.76 -15.22 8.56
N GLN A 113 -12.08 -14.54 7.64
CA GLN A 113 -11.24 -15.19 6.65
C GLN A 113 -10.03 -14.33 6.31
N VAL A 114 -8.84 -14.92 6.34
CA VAL A 114 -7.63 -14.29 5.83
C VAL A 114 -7.61 -14.44 4.31
N ILE A 115 -7.59 -13.30 3.60
CA ILE A 115 -7.45 -13.25 2.14
C ILE A 115 -5.97 -13.24 1.75
N LYS A 116 -5.14 -12.48 2.48
CA LYS A 116 -3.68 -12.45 2.31
C LYS A 116 -2.99 -12.58 3.65
N SER A 117 -2.06 -13.52 3.75
CA SER A 117 -1.31 -13.74 4.98
C SER A 117 -0.22 -12.68 5.14
N LYS A 118 0.40 -12.67 6.31
CA LYS A 118 1.61 -11.88 6.56
C LYS A 118 2.70 -12.25 5.56
N GLY A 119 3.30 -11.25 4.92
CA GLY A 119 4.27 -11.42 3.85
C GLY A 119 3.67 -11.49 2.44
N ASP A 120 2.35 -11.74 2.29
CA ASP A 120 1.67 -11.75 0.99
C ASP A 120 1.22 -10.35 0.56
N ILE A 121 1.11 -9.43 1.52
CA ILE A 121 0.96 -8.00 1.23
C ILE A 121 2.34 -7.42 0.97
N VAL A 122 2.47 -6.70 -0.13
CA VAL A 122 3.73 -6.07 -0.50
C VAL A 122 3.54 -4.56 -0.61
N VAL A 123 4.54 -3.80 -0.18
CA VAL A 123 4.69 -2.40 -0.53
C VAL A 123 5.45 -2.34 -1.84
N GLY A 124 4.85 -1.74 -2.86
CA GLY A 124 5.40 -1.64 -4.19
C GLY A 124 5.73 -0.21 -4.58
N LEU A 125 6.87 -0.01 -5.24
CA LEU A 125 7.12 1.16 -6.08
C LEU A 125 6.46 0.92 -7.43
N CYS A 126 5.40 1.67 -7.72
CA CYS A 126 4.66 1.62 -8.96
C CYS A 126 5.05 2.80 -9.84
N GLN A 127 5.23 2.55 -11.13
CA GLN A 127 5.46 3.57 -12.16
C GLN A 127 4.31 3.52 -13.16
N ARG A 128 3.75 4.68 -13.48
CA ARG A 128 2.68 4.78 -14.49
C ARG A 128 3.12 4.14 -15.81
N LEU A 129 2.19 3.43 -16.46
CA LEU A 129 2.38 2.84 -17.79
C LEU A 129 2.35 3.90 -18.91
#